data_AF-A0A2V9V9P7-F1
#
_entry.id   AF-A0A2V9V9P7-F1
#
_cell.length_a   1.000
_cell.length_b   1.000
_cell.length_c   1.000
_cell.angle_alpha   90.00
_cell.angle_beta   90.00
_cell.angle_gamma   90.00
#
_symmetry.space_group_name_H-M   'P 1'
#
loop_
_entity.id
_entity.type
_entity.pdbx_description
1 polymer ?
#
loop_
_entity_poly.entity_id
_entity_poly.type
_entity_poly.pdbx_seq_one_letter_code
_entity_poly.pdbx_strand_id
1 'polypeptide(L)'
;MPQALKQVPLRWREVRSRLDPRQRANLLFALWIMVIVVFFSFSTRQEYYTIPAIPAMALLVGAWFSREAESPANSADRRAGRISSALLFALGSLGFVVSMLLLILSKPPSPGTDLSELLKRNPEVYTLSFGHFLDLTPQAMGAFRGPLLGAALALLLGTGLNWMLRRGGRPAAGNFALAVMMIGLLACVHSAFVTFSPILSSKQLAIAIEQHYRPGDVIVVDGEYESASSLNFYIGIPLRILHEPQVACGTARTFPMLRMSSKPRRPSRPLGLGRRASFYGVTRKRLRN
;
A
#
# COMPACT_ATOMS: atom_id res chain seq x y z
N MET A 1 18.44 -11.48 -2.23
CA MET A 1 18.18 -11.97 -0.86
C MET A 1 19.02 -13.19 -0.47
N PRO A 2 18.99 -14.33 -1.20
CA PRO A 2 19.69 -15.54 -0.74
C PRO A 2 21.21 -15.36 -0.60
N GLN A 3 21.83 -14.48 -1.39
CA GLN A 3 23.26 -14.19 -1.34
C GLN A 3 23.66 -13.34 -0.12
N ALA A 4 22.78 -12.46 0.36
CA ALA A 4 23.00 -11.65 1.55
C ALA A 4 22.89 -12.50 2.83
N LEU A 5 21.98 -13.48 2.85
CA LEU A 5 21.81 -14.40 3.97
C LEU A 5 23.02 -15.32 4.19
N LYS A 6 23.77 -15.66 3.13
CA LYS A 6 25.03 -16.43 3.24
C LYS A 6 26.12 -15.70 4.05
N GLN A 7 25.95 -14.42 4.34
CA GLN A 7 26.92 -13.63 5.11
C GLN A 7 26.62 -13.57 6.60
N VAL A 8 25.45 -14.08 6.99
CA VAL A 8 25.03 -14.08 8.38
C VAL A 8 25.67 -15.30 9.05
N PRO A 9 26.49 -15.11 10.11
CA PRO A 9 27.05 -16.23 10.86
C PRO A 9 25.93 -16.90 11.66
N LEU A 10 25.18 -17.81 11.03
CA LEU A 10 24.06 -18.52 11.63
C LEU A 10 24.50 -19.77 12.41
N ARG A 11 25.76 -20.19 12.27
CA ARG A 11 26.30 -21.36 12.97
C ARG A 11 26.74 -20.98 14.37
N TRP A 12 26.22 -21.68 15.37
CA TRP A 12 26.54 -21.47 16.80
C TRP A 12 28.05 -21.48 17.10
N ARG A 13 28.85 -22.25 16.34
CA ARG A 13 30.32 -22.29 16.44
C ARG A 13 31.00 -21.00 15.94
N GLU A 14 30.46 -20.36 14.90
CA GLU A 14 30.99 -19.10 14.34
C GLU A 14 30.62 -17.91 15.24
N VAL A 15 29.43 -17.91 15.81
CA VAL A 15 28.99 -16.89 16.78
C VAL A 15 29.82 -16.92 18.07
N ARG A 16 30.31 -18.11 18.47
CA ARG A 16 31.24 -18.28 19.61
C ARG A 16 32.68 -17.83 19.31
N SER A 17 33.02 -17.57 18.05
CA SER A 17 34.33 -17.05 17.66
C SER A 17 34.37 -15.51 17.68
N ARG A 18 35.56 -14.90 17.65
CA ARG A 18 35.67 -13.43 17.56
C ARG A 18 35.18 -12.96 16.18
N LEU A 19 33.94 -12.49 16.12
CA LEU A 19 33.35 -11.90 14.91
C LEU A 19 34.01 -10.57 14.56
N ASP A 20 34.28 -10.36 13.27
CA ASP A 20 34.71 -9.09 12.68
C ASP A 20 33.55 -8.05 12.71
N PRO A 21 33.80 -6.72 12.75
CA PRO A 21 32.73 -5.73 12.84
C PRO A 21 31.66 -5.86 11.73
N ARG A 22 32.06 -6.21 10.50
CA ARG A 22 31.12 -6.41 9.38
C ARG A 22 30.19 -7.61 9.62
N GLN A 23 30.73 -8.70 10.19
CA GLN A 23 29.94 -9.90 10.53
C GLN A 23 28.97 -9.63 11.67
N ARG A 24 29.38 -8.85 12.68
CA ARG A 24 28.50 -8.42 13.79
C ARG A 24 27.35 -7.55 13.29
N ALA A 25 27.63 -6.60 12.39
CA ALA A 25 26.61 -5.76 11.78
C ALA A 25 25.61 -6.60 10.97
N ASN A 26 26.08 -7.50 10.11
CA ASN A 26 25.23 -8.41 9.35
C ASN A 26 24.36 -9.31 10.27
N LEU A 27 24.93 -9.82 11.37
CA LEU A 27 24.18 -10.59 12.36
C LEU A 27 23.08 -9.75 13.01
N LEU A 28 23.40 -8.53 13.44
CA LEU A 28 22.42 -7.59 14.02
C LEU A 28 21.27 -7.33 13.05
N PHE A 29 21.56 -7.04 11.79
CA PHE A 29 20.52 -6.78 10.80
C PHE A 29 19.65 -8.02 10.53
N ALA A 30 20.25 -9.21 10.50
CA ALA A 30 19.49 -10.45 10.33
C ALA A 30 18.58 -10.74 11.53
N LEU A 31 19.09 -10.53 12.75
CA LEU A 31 18.31 -10.66 13.98
C LEU A 31 17.17 -9.63 14.02
N TRP A 32 17.43 -8.39 13.62
CA TRP A 32 16.41 -7.34 13.54
C TRP A 32 15.27 -7.77 12.60
N ILE A 33 15.57 -8.23 11.39
CA ILE A 33 14.56 -8.74 10.46
C ILE A 33 13.79 -9.91 11.07
N MET A 34 14.51 -10.89 11.61
CA MET A 34 13.91 -12.10 12.17
C MET A 34 12.96 -11.78 13.33
N VAL A 35 13.39 -10.94 14.28
CA VAL A 35 12.57 -10.55 15.43
C VAL A 35 11.28 -9.91 14.96
N ILE A 36 11.34 -8.94 14.05
CA ILE A 36 10.13 -8.26 13.56
C ILE A 36 9.23 -9.23 12.82
N VAL A 37 9.77 -9.92 11.81
CA VAL A 37 8.96 -10.78 10.94
C VAL A 37 8.35 -11.93 11.74
N VAL A 38 9.13 -12.63 12.58
CA VAL A 38 8.62 -13.74 13.37
C VAL A 38 7.61 -13.26 14.40
N PHE A 39 7.91 -12.20 15.16
CA PHE A 39 7.00 -11.69 16.17
C PHE A 39 5.65 -11.28 15.56
N PHE A 40 5.66 -10.53 14.47
CA PHE A 40 4.43 -10.05 13.84
C PHE A 40 3.75 -11.09 12.93
N SER A 41 4.41 -12.19 12.59
CA SER A 41 3.78 -13.33 11.90
C SER A 41 2.70 -14.00 12.76
N PHE A 42 2.79 -13.89 14.10
CA PHE A 42 1.74 -14.35 15.03
C PHE A 42 0.64 -13.32 15.28
N SER A 43 0.70 -12.13 14.65
CA SER A 43 -0.29 -11.06 14.82
C SER A 43 -1.40 -11.13 13.76
N THR A 44 -2.59 -10.62 14.11
CA THR A 44 -3.77 -10.59 13.23
C THR A 44 -3.71 -9.50 12.15
N ARG A 45 -2.81 -8.51 12.28
CA ARG A 45 -2.59 -7.42 11.31
C ARG A 45 -1.17 -7.46 10.75
N GLN A 46 -0.92 -8.34 9.78
CA GLN A 46 0.45 -8.67 9.35
C GLN A 46 1.08 -7.61 8.42
N GLU A 47 0.26 -6.91 7.63
CA GLU A 47 0.73 -6.20 6.43
C GLU A 47 1.62 -4.98 6.75
N TYR A 48 1.26 -4.16 7.73
CA TYR A 48 2.01 -2.94 8.06
C TYR A 48 3.07 -3.15 9.14
N TYR A 49 2.93 -4.20 9.96
CA TYR A 49 3.86 -4.45 11.07
C TYR A 49 5.22 -5.00 10.64
N THR A 50 5.37 -5.41 9.39
CA THR A 50 6.66 -5.84 8.83
C THR A 50 7.47 -4.69 8.22
N ILE A 51 6.88 -3.50 8.01
CA ILE A 51 7.57 -2.32 7.46
C ILE A 51 8.86 -1.98 8.23
N PRO A 52 8.90 -2.02 9.58
CA PRO A 52 10.12 -1.71 10.32
C PRO A 52 11.28 -2.69 10.09
N ALA A 53 11.08 -3.84 9.42
CA ALA A 53 12.15 -4.75 8.99
C ALA A 53 12.87 -4.29 7.70
N ILE A 54 12.23 -3.42 6.90
CA ILE A 54 12.75 -2.99 5.59
C ILE A 54 14.13 -2.31 5.69
N PRO A 55 14.40 -1.41 6.65
CA PRO A 55 15.73 -0.79 6.78
C PRO A 55 16.85 -1.81 7.00
N ALA A 56 16.62 -2.81 7.86
CA ALA A 56 17.58 -3.87 8.12
C ALA A 56 17.83 -4.74 6.89
N MET A 57 16.77 -5.05 6.13
CA MET A 57 16.88 -5.74 4.84
C MET A 57 17.73 -4.94 3.85
N ALA A 58 17.51 -3.63 3.76
CA ALA A 58 18.27 -2.75 2.87
C ALA A 58 19.76 -2.72 3.24
N LEU A 59 20.09 -2.65 4.54
CA LEU A 59 21.47 -2.66 5.03
C LEU A 59 22.18 -3.99 4.71
N LEU A 60 21.52 -5.13 4.88
CA LEU A 60 22.09 -6.44 4.50
C LEU A 60 22.35 -6.57 3.00
N VAL A 61 21.39 -6.12 2.18
CA VAL A 61 21.54 -6.13 0.72
C VAL A 61 22.66 -5.18 0.29
N GLY A 62 22.74 -3.99 0.89
CA GLY A 62 23.82 -3.03 0.66
C GLY A 62 25.20 -3.58 1.03
N ALA A 63 25.30 -4.30 2.16
CA ALA A 63 26.55 -4.96 2.56
C ALA A 63 27.01 -6.00 1.52
N TRP A 64 26.09 -6.72 0.87
CA TRP A 64 26.43 -7.62 -0.24
C TRP A 64 26.81 -6.86 -1.51
N PHE A 65 26.10 -5.79 -1.86
CA PHE A 65 26.44 -4.97 -3.02
C PHE A 65 27.84 -4.36 -2.94
N SER A 66 28.27 -3.87 -1.77
CA SER A 66 29.65 -3.38 -1.58
C SER A 66 30.66 -4.50 -1.80
N ARG A 67 30.43 -5.69 -1.21
CA ARG A 67 31.34 -6.83 -1.37
C ARG A 67 31.45 -7.26 -2.83
N GLU A 68 30.33 -7.31 -3.54
CA GLU A 68 30.32 -7.66 -4.96
C GLU A 68 31.13 -6.65 -5.79
N ALA A 69 30.98 -5.35 -5.51
CA ALA A 69 31.71 -4.30 -6.22
C ALA A 69 33.22 -4.38 -6.01
N GLU A 70 33.66 -4.70 -4.79
CA GLU A 70 35.06 -4.87 -4.40
C GLU A 70 35.68 -6.19 -4.91
N SER A 71 34.85 -7.16 -5.30
CA SER A 71 35.32 -8.49 -5.65
C SER A 71 35.92 -8.57 -7.07
N PRO A 72 37.00 -9.38 -7.27
CA PRO A 72 37.59 -9.63 -8.59
C PRO A 72 36.58 -10.16 -9.62
N ALA A 73 36.79 -9.86 -10.91
CA ALA A 73 35.85 -10.17 -11.99
C ALA A 73 35.42 -11.66 -12.08
N ASN A 74 36.35 -12.56 -11.74
CA ASN A 74 36.17 -14.02 -11.79
C ASN A 74 35.70 -14.62 -10.46
N SER A 75 35.41 -13.79 -9.45
CA SER A 75 34.95 -14.26 -8.14
C SER A 75 33.54 -14.88 -8.19
N ALA A 76 33.27 -15.75 -7.22
CA ALA A 76 31.94 -16.31 -7.02
C ALA A 76 30.87 -15.24 -6.77
N ASP A 77 31.22 -14.13 -6.11
CA ASP A 77 30.30 -13.01 -5.85
C ASP A 77 29.90 -12.30 -7.14
N ARG A 78 30.86 -12.02 -8.04
CA ARG A 78 30.55 -11.44 -9.36
C ARG A 78 29.69 -12.39 -10.19
N ARG A 79 29.96 -13.70 -10.15
CA ARG A 79 29.12 -14.70 -10.83
C ARG A 79 27.71 -14.72 -10.25
N ALA A 80 27.58 -14.72 -8.93
CA ALA A 80 26.29 -14.70 -8.24
C ALA A 80 25.49 -13.44 -8.59
N GLY A 81 26.14 -12.28 -8.70
CA GLY A 81 25.48 -11.04 -9.10
C GLY A 81 25.03 -11.00 -10.56
N ARG A 82 25.80 -11.61 -11.48
CA ARG A 82 25.36 -11.80 -12.88
C ARG A 82 24.17 -12.75 -12.99
N ILE A 83 24.16 -13.85 -12.23
CA ILE A 83 23.02 -14.78 -12.20
C ILE A 83 21.80 -14.08 -11.61
N SER A 84 21.97 -13.35 -10.50
CA SER A 84 20.88 -12.63 -9.85
C SER A 84 20.27 -11.57 -10.75
N SER A 85 21.09 -10.83 -11.51
CA SER A 85 20.58 -9.85 -12.45
C SER A 85 19.90 -10.47 -13.67
N ALA A 86 20.38 -11.62 -14.15
CA ALA A 86 19.70 -12.35 -15.21
C ALA A 86 18.32 -12.86 -14.77
N LEU A 87 18.22 -13.42 -13.55
CA LEU A 87 16.94 -13.83 -12.98
C LEU A 87 16.00 -12.64 -12.77
N LEU A 88 16.52 -11.52 -12.26
CA LEU A 88 15.74 -10.31 -12.09
C LEU A 88 15.26 -9.75 -13.43
N PHE A 89 16.07 -9.81 -14.48
CA PHE A 89 15.66 -9.44 -15.83
C PHE A 89 14.57 -10.35 -16.37
N ALA A 90 14.68 -11.68 -16.19
CA ALA A 90 13.63 -12.61 -16.60
C ALA A 90 12.29 -12.31 -15.90
N LEU A 91 12.33 -12.02 -14.58
CA LEU A 91 11.14 -11.61 -13.83
C LEU A 91 10.60 -10.24 -14.30
N GLY A 92 11.48 -9.28 -14.59
CA GLY A 92 11.12 -7.98 -15.14
C GLY A 92 10.46 -8.10 -16.52
N SER A 93 10.98 -8.96 -17.39
CA SER A 93 10.39 -9.28 -18.69
C SER A 93 9.03 -9.96 -18.55
N LEU A 94 8.88 -10.89 -17.61
CA LEU A 94 7.58 -11.51 -17.32
C LEU A 94 6.57 -10.46 -16.84
N GLY A 95 6.97 -9.58 -15.91
CA GLY A 95 6.15 -8.47 -15.45
C GLY A 95 5.75 -7.51 -16.57
N PHE A 96 6.67 -7.21 -17.50
CA PHE A 96 6.38 -6.46 -18.72
C PHE A 96 5.35 -7.16 -19.60
N VAL A 97 5.51 -8.45 -19.90
CA VAL A 97 4.57 -9.22 -20.73
C VAL A 97 3.19 -9.24 -20.10
N VAL A 98 3.09 -9.55 -18.80
CA VAL A 98 1.81 -9.54 -18.08
C VAL A 98 1.17 -8.15 -18.15
N SER A 99 1.94 -7.09 -17.91
CA SER A 99 1.44 -5.71 -17.96
C SER A 99 0.97 -5.32 -19.37
N MET A 100 1.69 -5.72 -20.42
CA MET A 100 1.29 -5.50 -21.81
C MET A 100 0.04 -6.29 -22.19
N LEU A 101 -0.08 -7.54 -21.76
CA LEU A 101 -1.28 -8.34 -21.96
C LEU A 101 -2.49 -7.67 -21.31
N LEU A 102 -2.34 -7.20 -20.06
CA LEU A 102 -3.38 -6.44 -19.37
C LEU A 102 -3.74 -5.16 -20.13
N LEU A 103 -2.76 -4.41 -20.66
CA LEU A 103 -3.02 -3.23 -21.49
C LEU A 103 -3.78 -3.54 -22.79
N ILE A 104 -3.46 -4.65 -23.46
CA ILE A 104 -4.14 -5.05 -24.70
C ILE A 104 -5.57 -5.49 -24.42
N LEU A 105 -5.78 -6.23 -23.33
CA LEU A 105 -7.10 -6.71 -22.90
C LEU A 105 -7.97 -5.59 -22.30
N SER A 106 -7.37 -4.48 -21.87
CA SER A 106 -8.08 -3.34 -21.29
C SER A 106 -8.80 -2.53 -22.35
N LYS A 107 -10.13 -2.38 -22.23
CA LYS A 107 -10.92 -1.50 -23.08
C LYS A 107 -10.85 -0.06 -22.53
N PRO A 108 -10.58 0.96 -23.35
CA PRO A 108 -10.62 2.35 -22.89
C PRO A 108 -12.04 2.69 -22.40
N PRO A 109 -12.21 3.32 -21.23
CA PRO A 109 -13.52 3.70 -20.74
C PRO A 109 -14.16 4.71 -21.69
N SER A 110 -15.47 4.59 -21.93
CA SER A 110 -16.25 5.57 -22.68
C SER A 110 -16.13 6.95 -22.01
N PRO A 111 -15.98 8.05 -22.78
CA PRO A 111 -15.93 9.40 -22.22
C PRO A 111 -17.15 9.66 -21.33
N GLY A 112 -16.92 9.97 -20.04
CA GLY A 112 -17.99 10.30 -19.08
C GLY A 112 -18.39 9.18 -18.11
N THR A 113 -17.73 8.02 -18.12
CA THR A 113 -18.03 6.93 -17.16
C THR A 113 -17.33 7.16 -15.83
N ASP A 114 -18.09 7.25 -14.73
CA ASP A 114 -17.53 7.42 -13.38
C ASP A 114 -17.01 6.08 -12.83
N LEU A 115 -15.77 6.07 -12.35
CA LEU A 115 -15.09 4.87 -11.81
C LEU A 115 -15.84 4.30 -10.60
N SER A 116 -16.61 5.15 -9.91
CA SER A 116 -17.46 4.80 -8.78
C SER A 116 -18.64 3.87 -9.14
N GLU A 117 -19.09 3.85 -10.41
CA GLU A 117 -20.14 2.94 -10.88
C GLU A 117 -19.60 1.54 -11.21
N LEU A 118 -18.36 1.45 -11.67
CA LEU A 118 -17.71 0.18 -12.04
C LEU A 118 -17.36 -0.68 -10.81
N LEU A 119 -17.13 -0.06 -9.65
CA LEU A 119 -16.69 -0.75 -8.43
C LEU A 119 -17.83 -1.22 -7.50
N LYS A 120 -19.09 -0.81 -7.75
CA LYS A 120 -20.24 -1.17 -6.89
C LYS A 120 -20.65 -2.65 -6.94
N ARG A 121 -20.04 -3.49 -7.79
CA ARG A 121 -20.52 -4.85 -8.06
C ARG A 121 -20.14 -5.93 -7.03
N ASN A 122 -19.12 -5.77 -6.17
CA ASN A 122 -18.65 -6.86 -5.27
C ASN A 122 -18.32 -6.45 -3.81
N PRO A 123 -19.28 -5.99 -2.99
CA PRO A 123 -19.06 -5.53 -1.61
C PRO A 123 -18.51 -6.56 -0.62
N GLU A 124 -18.53 -7.87 -0.94
CA GLU A 124 -18.04 -8.93 -0.02
C GLU A 124 -16.52 -9.20 -0.13
N VAL A 125 -15.83 -8.69 -1.16
CA VAL A 125 -14.37 -8.83 -1.39
C VAL A 125 -13.56 -7.77 -0.62
N TYR A 126 -14.23 -6.93 0.18
CA TYR A 126 -13.68 -5.74 0.84
C TYR A 126 -12.96 -6.00 2.18
N THR A 127 -12.81 -7.26 2.59
CA THR A 127 -12.36 -7.63 3.94
C THR A 127 -10.88 -7.97 4.05
N LEU A 128 -10.16 -8.10 2.93
CA LEU A 128 -8.71 -8.33 2.87
C LEU A 128 -8.05 -7.21 2.05
N SER A 129 -6.99 -6.55 2.56
CA SER A 129 -6.38 -5.37 1.92
C SER A 129 -5.84 -5.62 0.49
N PHE A 130 -5.64 -6.88 0.12
CA PHE A 130 -5.25 -7.30 -1.24
C PHE A 130 -6.42 -7.76 -2.14
N GLY A 131 -7.63 -7.91 -1.60
CA GLY A 131 -8.84 -8.17 -2.42
C GLY A 131 -9.12 -7.04 -3.42
N HIS A 132 -8.65 -5.83 -3.10
CA HIS A 132 -8.80 -4.61 -3.90
C HIS A 132 -7.96 -4.63 -5.20
N PHE A 133 -6.87 -5.41 -5.24
CA PHE A 133 -5.95 -5.48 -6.38
C PHE A 133 -6.33 -6.54 -7.42
N LEU A 134 -7.16 -7.52 -7.05
CA LEU A 134 -7.58 -8.61 -7.93
C LEU A 134 -8.92 -8.36 -8.62
N ASP A 135 -9.70 -7.36 -8.19
CA ASP A 135 -10.91 -6.89 -8.89
C ASP A 135 -10.58 -5.78 -9.92
N LEU A 136 -9.44 -5.94 -10.60
CA LEU A 136 -9.07 -5.15 -11.77
C LEU A 136 -9.93 -5.60 -12.96
N THR A 137 -11.21 -5.20 -12.96
CA THR A 137 -12.05 -5.33 -14.14
C THR A 137 -11.32 -4.73 -15.35
N PRO A 138 -11.37 -5.33 -16.56
CA PRO A 138 -10.68 -4.82 -17.76
C PRO A 138 -11.01 -3.35 -18.10
N GLN A 139 -12.14 -2.84 -17.57
CA GLN A 139 -12.56 -1.45 -17.67
C GLN A 139 -11.85 -0.53 -16.66
N ALA A 140 -11.67 -0.96 -15.41
CA ALA A 140 -10.90 -0.22 -14.41
C ALA A 140 -9.42 -0.12 -14.84
N MET A 141 -8.85 -1.20 -15.39
CA MET A 141 -7.50 -1.18 -15.97
C MET A 141 -7.34 -0.18 -17.14
N GLY A 142 -8.44 0.13 -17.83
CA GLY A 142 -8.50 1.17 -18.86
C GLY A 142 -8.15 2.57 -18.36
N ALA A 143 -8.45 2.88 -17.09
CA ALA A 143 -8.07 4.16 -16.45
C ALA A 143 -6.58 4.21 -16.02
N PHE A 144 -5.95 3.05 -15.85
CA PHE A 144 -4.55 2.92 -15.38
C PHE A 144 -3.54 2.67 -16.49
N ARG A 145 -3.93 2.81 -17.75
CA ARG A 145 -3.08 2.47 -18.91
C ARG A 145 -1.74 3.19 -18.90
N GLY A 146 -1.75 4.49 -18.58
CA GLY A 146 -0.53 5.30 -18.50
C GLY A 146 0.45 4.79 -17.42
N PRO A 147 0.03 4.76 -16.14
CA PRO A 147 0.83 4.18 -15.06
C PRO A 147 1.31 2.74 -15.31
N LEU A 148 0.46 1.89 -15.88
CA LEU A 148 0.79 0.50 -16.17
C LEU A 148 1.84 0.37 -17.28
N LEU A 149 1.74 1.16 -18.34
CA LEU A 149 2.75 1.22 -19.40
C LEU A 149 4.09 1.74 -18.84
N GLY A 150 4.05 2.81 -18.04
CA GLY A 150 5.23 3.37 -17.39
C GLY A 150 5.93 2.34 -16.49
N ALA A 151 5.16 1.62 -15.67
CA ALA A 151 5.69 0.58 -14.79
C ALA A 151 6.28 -0.60 -15.57
N ALA A 152 5.62 -1.03 -16.64
CA ALA A 152 6.11 -2.10 -17.51
C ALA A 152 7.46 -1.73 -18.16
N LEU A 153 7.54 -0.54 -18.76
CA LEU A 153 8.77 -0.04 -19.38
C LEU A 153 9.88 0.15 -18.35
N ALA A 154 9.55 0.68 -17.17
CA ALA A 154 10.51 0.82 -16.08
C ALA A 154 11.10 -0.54 -15.68
N LEU A 155 10.27 -1.56 -15.45
CA LEU A 155 10.73 -2.92 -15.12
C LEU A 155 11.64 -3.49 -16.20
N LEU A 156 11.23 -3.44 -17.48
CA LEU A 156 12.00 -4.01 -18.57
C LEU A 156 13.35 -3.30 -18.75
N LEU A 157 13.34 -1.97 -18.85
CA LEU A 157 14.53 -1.17 -19.09
C LEU A 157 15.47 -1.18 -17.88
N GLY A 158 14.93 -1.02 -16.67
CA GLY A 158 15.70 -0.99 -15.43
C GLY A 158 16.41 -2.31 -15.13
N THR A 159 15.69 -3.42 -15.20
CA THR A 159 16.29 -4.74 -14.99
C THR A 159 17.21 -5.16 -16.13
N GLY A 160 16.88 -4.77 -17.38
CA GLY A 160 17.72 -4.98 -18.55
C GLY A 160 19.05 -4.23 -18.50
N LEU A 161 19.02 -2.94 -18.18
CA LEU A 161 20.22 -2.11 -17.96
C LEU A 161 21.06 -2.67 -16.81
N ASN A 162 20.44 -3.07 -15.70
CA ASN A 162 21.15 -3.71 -14.59
C ASN A 162 21.87 -5.00 -15.04
N TRP A 163 21.20 -5.86 -15.81
CA TRP A 163 21.82 -7.07 -16.33
C TRP A 163 22.96 -6.77 -17.32
N MET A 164 22.78 -5.84 -18.26
CA MET A 164 23.81 -5.42 -19.22
C MET A 164 25.04 -4.83 -18.51
N LEU A 165 24.85 -3.91 -17.57
CA LEU A 165 25.95 -3.28 -16.83
C LEU A 165 26.71 -4.28 -15.96
N ARG A 166 26.00 -5.25 -15.36
CA ARG A 166 26.64 -6.34 -14.59
C ARG A 166 27.41 -7.32 -15.48
N ARG A 167 26.96 -7.57 -16.71
CA ARG A 167 27.74 -8.33 -17.71
C ARG A 167 29.00 -7.57 -18.13
N GLY A 168 28.91 -6.25 -18.28
CA GLY A 168 30.06 -5.36 -18.54
C GLY A 168 30.95 -5.09 -17.34
N GLY A 169 30.81 -5.83 -16.22
CA GLY A 169 31.69 -5.71 -15.06
C GLY A 169 31.43 -4.49 -14.17
N ARG A 170 30.34 -3.74 -14.35
CA ARG A 170 29.98 -2.50 -13.62
C ARG A 170 28.77 -2.70 -12.69
N PRO A 171 28.93 -3.35 -11.52
CA PRO A 171 27.80 -3.75 -10.67
C PRO A 171 27.19 -2.55 -9.94
N ALA A 172 28.01 -1.55 -9.57
CA ALA A 172 27.55 -0.31 -8.95
C ALA A 172 26.62 0.49 -9.88
N ALA A 173 26.99 0.61 -11.16
CA ALA A 173 26.14 1.23 -12.16
C ALA A 173 24.83 0.44 -12.38
N GLY A 174 24.90 -0.90 -12.31
CA GLY A 174 23.70 -1.74 -12.34
C GLY A 174 22.75 -1.48 -11.17
N ASN A 175 23.28 -1.33 -9.96
CA ASN A 175 22.48 -0.96 -8.78
C ASN A 175 21.84 0.42 -8.92
N PHE A 176 22.57 1.38 -9.48
CA PHE A 176 22.02 2.71 -9.77
C PHE A 176 20.87 2.63 -10.78
N ALA A 177 20.98 1.82 -11.82
CA ALA A 177 19.89 1.58 -12.77
C ALA A 177 18.63 1.01 -12.08
N LEU A 178 18.80 0.09 -11.12
CA LEU A 178 17.68 -0.42 -10.31
C LEU A 178 17.07 0.66 -9.41
N ALA A 179 17.87 1.56 -8.84
CA ALA A 179 17.36 2.66 -8.03
C ALA A 179 16.51 3.63 -8.87
N VAL A 180 17.00 4.01 -10.07
CA VAL A 180 16.25 4.86 -11.01
C VAL A 180 14.95 4.18 -11.46
N MET A 181 15.01 2.88 -11.74
CA MET A 181 13.81 2.08 -12.03
C MET A 181 12.79 2.15 -10.90
N MET A 182 13.21 1.99 -9.65
CA MET A 182 12.31 2.06 -8.49
C MET A 182 11.67 3.44 -8.34
N ILE A 183 12.40 4.52 -8.62
CA ILE A 183 11.81 5.88 -8.66
C ILE A 183 10.71 5.96 -9.70
N GLY A 184 10.96 5.46 -10.93
CA GLY A 184 9.95 5.41 -11.98
C GLY A 184 8.73 4.57 -11.61
N LEU A 185 8.94 3.42 -10.96
CA LEU A 185 7.85 2.57 -10.47
C LEU A 185 7.02 3.25 -9.40
N LEU A 186 7.66 3.88 -8.41
CA LEU A 186 6.97 4.61 -7.34
C LEU A 186 6.19 5.80 -7.90
N ALA A 187 6.71 6.49 -8.91
CA ALA A 187 5.98 7.55 -9.60
C ALA A 187 4.73 7.02 -10.32
N CYS A 188 4.83 5.86 -10.98
CA CYS A 188 3.67 5.21 -11.60
C CYS A 188 2.63 4.77 -10.57
N VAL A 189 3.07 4.17 -9.46
CA VAL A 189 2.18 3.78 -8.33
C VAL A 189 1.49 5.00 -7.74
N HIS A 190 2.23 6.10 -7.52
CA HIS A 190 1.66 7.36 -7.05
C HIS A 190 0.59 7.90 -8.02
N SER A 191 0.90 7.91 -9.31
CA SER A 191 -0.07 8.33 -10.33
C SER A 191 -1.34 7.47 -10.31
N ALA A 192 -1.22 6.14 -10.14
CA ALA A 192 -2.36 5.26 -9.98
C ALA A 192 -3.18 5.58 -8.71
N PHE A 193 -2.53 5.86 -7.59
CA PHE A 193 -3.21 6.28 -6.35
C PHE A 193 -3.97 7.60 -6.52
N VAL A 194 -3.43 8.56 -7.29
CA VAL A 194 -4.14 9.81 -7.60
C VAL A 194 -5.43 9.52 -8.37
N THR A 195 -5.40 8.61 -9.35
CA THR A 195 -6.60 8.16 -10.08
C THR A 195 -7.60 7.43 -9.17
N PHE A 196 -7.13 6.65 -8.19
CA PHE A 196 -7.98 5.99 -7.18
C PHE A 196 -8.50 6.92 -6.08
N SER A 197 -7.97 8.15 -5.97
CA SER A 197 -8.29 9.09 -4.89
C SER A 197 -9.80 9.30 -4.65
N PRO A 198 -10.66 9.44 -5.68
CA PRO A 198 -12.10 9.62 -5.47
C PRO A 198 -12.80 8.47 -4.74
N ILE A 199 -12.23 7.25 -4.79
CA ILE A 199 -12.79 6.07 -4.12
C ILE A 199 -12.21 5.92 -2.71
N LEU A 200 -10.94 6.28 -2.54
CA LEU A 200 -10.22 6.19 -1.26
C LEU A 200 -10.53 7.37 -0.33
N SER A 201 -11.11 8.46 -0.85
CA SER A 201 -11.32 9.72 -0.14
C SER A 201 -12.77 10.20 -0.24
N SER A 202 -13.31 10.71 0.86
CA SER A 202 -14.63 11.36 0.88
C SER A 202 -14.60 12.82 0.41
N LYS A 203 -13.53 13.28 -0.27
CA LYS A 203 -13.37 14.68 -0.69
C LYS A 203 -14.51 15.19 -1.57
N GLN A 204 -14.95 14.40 -2.57
CA GLN A 204 -16.05 14.82 -3.45
C GLN A 204 -17.37 14.94 -2.69
N LEU A 205 -17.63 14.00 -1.77
CA LEU A 205 -18.79 14.05 -0.88
C LEU A 205 -18.72 15.28 0.04
N ALA A 206 -17.55 15.62 0.57
CA ALA A 206 -17.34 16.81 1.38
C ALA A 206 -17.71 18.09 0.63
N ILE A 207 -17.23 18.24 -0.61
CA ILE A 207 -17.53 19.39 -1.48
C ILE A 207 -19.05 19.46 -1.75
N ALA A 208 -19.70 18.33 -2.04
CA ALA A 208 -21.14 18.31 -2.29
C ALA A 208 -21.97 18.69 -1.05
N ILE A 209 -21.55 18.27 0.14
CA ILE A 209 -22.20 18.64 1.41
C ILE A 209 -21.99 20.12 1.68
N GLU A 210 -20.77 20.65 1.51
CA GLU A 210 -20.44 22.05 1.75
C GLU A 210 -21.33 23.00 0.92
N GLN A 211 -21.63 22.65 -0.33
CA GLN A 211 -22.53 23.43 -1.20
C GLN A 211 -23.96 23.57 -0.65
N HIS A 212 -24.41 22.63 0.18
CA HIS A 212 -25.77 22.60 0.72
C HIS A 212 -25.83 22.90 2.23
N TYR A 213 -24.68 22.94 2.89
CA TYR A 213 -24.56 23.09 4.33
C TYR A 213 -24.96 24.51 4.76
N ARG A 214 -25.78 24.60 5.81
CA ARG A 214 -26.16 25.88 6.44
C ARG A 214 -25.78 25.89 7.91
N PRO A 215 -25.51 27.07 8.48
CA PRO A 215 -25.31 27.20 9.93
C PRO A 215 -26.50 26.60 10.71
N GLY A 216 -26.23 25.57 11.51
CA GLY A 216 -27.21 24.83 12.31
C GLY A 216 -27.56 23.43 11.79
N ASP A 217 -27.08 23.03 10.61
CA ASP A 217 -27.23 21.66 10.12
C ASP A 217 -26.34 20.68 10.88
N VAL A 218 -26.77 19.41 10.95
CA VAL A 218 -26.04 18.34 11.64
C VAL A 218 -25.82 17.20 10.67
N ILE A 219 -24.55 16.80 10.52
CA ILE A 219 -24.15 15.69 9.67
C ILE A 219 -24.14 14.42 10.53
N VAL A 220 -24.91 13.42 10.09
CA VAL A 220 -25.00 12.12 10.75
C VAL A 220 -24.49 11.05 9.80
N VAL A 221 -23.49 10.30 10.27
CA VAL A 221 -22.95 9.12 9.60
C VAL A 221 -23.56 7.88 10.22
N ASP A 222 -24.23 7.06 9.41
CA ASP A 222 -24.69 5.74 9.82
C ASP A 222 -23.64 4.69 9.42
N GLY A 223 -22.92 4.15 10.41
CA GLY A 223 -21.82 3.20 10.20
C GLY A 223 -20.58 3.47 11.06
N GLU A 224 -19.45 2.88 10.68
CA GLU A 224 -18.19 3.01 11.41
C GLU A 224 -17.50 4.36 11.17
N TYR A 225 -16.88 4.91 12.22
CA TYR A 225 -16.10 6.14 12.11
C TYR A 225 -14.96 6.02 11.09
N GLU A 226 -14.30 4.86 11.03
CA GLU A 226 -13.14 4.65 10.18
C GLU A 226 -13.46 4.91 8.70
N SER A 227 -14.65 4.50 8.25
CA SER A 227 -15.16 4.71 6.88
C SER A 227 -15.48 6.18 6.57
N ALA A 228 -15.76 7.01 7.58
CA ALA A 228 -16.09 8.44 7.42
C ALA A 228 -15.00 9.39 7.94
N SER A 229 -13.85 8.85 8.33
CA SER A 229 -12.75 9.62 8.92
C SER A 229 -12.22 10.71 7.98
N SER A 230 -12.10 10.41 6.68
CA SER A 230 -11.68 11.39 5.66
C SER A 230 -12.75 12.47 5.42
N LEU A 231 -14.04 12.16 5.57
CA LEU A 231 -15.12 13.14 5.47
C LEU A 231 -15.01 14.21 6.57
N ASN A 232 -14.74 13.79 7.80
CA ASN A 232 -14.54 14.69 8.94
C ASN A 232 -13.36 15.64 8.69
N PHE A 233 -12.26 15.10 8.12
CA PHE A 233 -11.07 15.87 7.78
C PHE A 233 -11.35 16.96 6.74
N TYR A 234 -12.07 16.65 5.65
CA TYR A 234 -12.32 17.63 4.58
C TYR A 234 -13.40 18.66 4.91
N ILE A 235 -14.45 18.27 5.66
CA ILE A 235 -15.54 19.18 6.02
C ILE A 235 -15.13 20.12 7.16
N GLY A 236 -14.26 19.67 8.08
CA GLY A 236 -13.85 20.47 9.24
C GLY A 236 -14.96 20.69 10.27
N ILE A 237 -16.06 19.95 10.20
CA ILE A 237 -17.23 20.05 11.09
C ILE A 237 -17.39 18.70 11.82
N PRO A 238 -17.68 18.70 13.14
CA PRO A 238 -17.85 17.46 13.89
C PRO A 238 -18.98 16.57 13.34
N LEU A 239 -18.63 15.35 12.95
CA LEU A 239 -19.59 14.33 12.54
C LEU A 239 -20.25 13.64 13.74
N ARG A 240 -21.55 13.33 13.64
CA ARG A 240 -22.24 12.47 14.61
C ARG A 240 -22.37 11.06 14.05
N ILE A 241 -22.06 10.05 14.85
CA ILE A 241 -22.19 8.65 14.46
C ILE A 241 -23.50 8.10 15.03
N LEU A 242 -24.31 7.48 14.17
CA LEU A 242 -25.48 6.70 14.55
C LEU A 242 -25.03 5.23 14.65
N HIS A 243 -25.23 4.58 15.81
CA HIS A 243 -24.80 3.23 16.23
C HIS A 243 -23.53 3.15 17.11
N GLU A 244 -23.43 2.07 17.88
CA GLU A 244 -22.35 1.84 18.84
C GLU A 244 -21.00 1.63 18.13
N PRO A 245 -19.94 2.33 18.57
CA PRO A 245 -18.62 2.17 17.96
C PRO A 245 -18.06 0.80 18.30
N GLN A 246 -17.84 -0.06 17.31
CA GLN A 246 -17.39 -1.43 17.56
C GLN A 246 -15.91 -1.56 17.93
N VAL A 247 -15.02 -0.60 17.60
CA VAL A 247 -13.57 -0.83 17.85
C VAL A 247 -12.75 0.38 18.34
N ALA A 248 -13.00 1.63 17.90
CA ALA A 248 -12.08 2.75 18.21
C ALA A 248 -12.64 3.90 19.08
N CYS A 249 -13.94 4.15 19.06
CA CYS A 249 -14.53 5.33 19.72
C CYS A 249 -15.07 5.05 21.13
N GLY A 250 -14.92 3.81 21.64
CA GLY A 250 -15.39 3.42 22.97
C GLY A 250 -14.74 4.24 24.09
N THR A 251 -13.46 4.57 23.96
CA THR A 251 -12.69 5.30 24.98
C THR A 251 -13.04 6.79 25.05
N ALA A 252 -13.61 7.37 23.99
CA ALA A 252 -14.03 8.77 23.96
C ALA A 252 -15.31 9.02 24.78
N ARG A 253 -16.08 7.98 25.12
CA ARG A 253 -17.24 8.10 26.04
C ARG A 253 -16.81 8.31 27.50
N THR A 254 -15.57 8.02 27.86
CA THR A 254 -15.08 8.05 29.25
C THR A 254 -14.46 9.39 29.64
N PHE A 255 -14.18 10.28 28.68
CA PHE A 255 -13.65 11.62 28.95
C PHE A 255 -14.77 12.67 28.93
N PRO A 256 -14.93 13.53 29.96
CA PRO A 256 -16.12 14.39 30.13
C PRO A 256 -16.31 15.48 29.06
N MET A 257 -15.36 15.70 28.16
CA MET A 257 -15.42 16.79 27.17
C MET A 257 -16.29 16.49 25.93
N LEU A 258 -16.73 15.25 25.69
CA LEU A 258 -17.46 14.85 24.47
C LEU A 258 -18.92 14.43 24.73
N ARG A 259 -19.54 14.94 25.80
CA ARG A 259 -20.92 14.64 26.17
C ARG A 259 -21.94 15.45 25.35
N MET A 260 -21.94 15.29 24.02
CA MET A 260 -23.05 15.73 23.14
C MET A 260 -23.60 14.59 22.27
N SER A 261 -23.49 13.34 22.73
CA SER A 261 -24.28 12.23 22.20
C SER A 261 -25.72 12.36 22.72
N SER A 262 -26.64 12.74 21.83
CA SER A 262 -28.07 12.81 22.14
C SER A 262 -28.62 11.41 22.41
N LYS A 263 -29.33 11.24 23.55
CA LYS A 263 -30.12 10.04 23.87
C LYS A 263 -31.02 9.65 22.69
N PRO A 264 -31.20 8.35 22.41
CA PRO A 264 -32.07 7.90 21.33
C PRO A 264 -33.53 8.25 21.67
N ARG A 265 -34.16 9.12 20.87
CA ARG A 265 -35.62 9.22 20.82
C ARG A 265 -36.13 8.19 19.81
N ARG A 266 -37.24 7.54 20.17
CA ARG A 266 -37.91 6.42 19.49
C ARG A 266 -37.89 6.50 17.95
N PRO A 267 -37.80 5.34 17.25
CA PRO A 267 -37.64 5.30 15.81
C PRO A 267 -38.91 5.78 15.09
N SER A 268 -38.78 6.83 14.28
CA SER A 268 -39.77 7.19 13.27
C SER A 268 -39.56 6.31 12.04
N ARG A 269 -40.48 5.35 11.86
CA ARG A 269 -40.81 4.51 10.68
C ARG A 269 -39.65 3.96 9.81
N PRO A 270 -39.66 2.65 9.49
CA PRO A 270 -38.63 2.05 8.66
C PRO A 270 -38.73 2.57 7.23
N LEU A 271 -37.71 3.29 6.76
CA LEU A 271 -37.40 3.34 5.33
C LEU A 271 -36.99 1.92 4.94
N GLY A 272 -37.95 1.15 4.46
CA GLY A 272 -37.71 -0.18 3.95
C GLY A 272 -36.77 -0.10 2.76
N LEU A 273 -35.62 -0.77 2.86
CA LEU A 273 -34.98 -1.56 1.80
C LEU A 273 -33.70 -2.16 2.38
N GLY A 274 -33.63 -3.49 2.35
CA GLY A 274 -32.50 -4.24 2.83
C GLY A 274 -31.24 -4.05 2.00
N ARG A 275 -30.11 -4.28 2.68
CA ARG A 275 -28.69 -4.39 2.26
C ARG A 275 -27.84 -3.25 2.81
N ARG A 276 -26.70 -3.66 3.42
CA ARG A 276 -25.68 -2.81 4.04
C ARG A 276 -25.15 -1.80 3.02
N ALA A 277 -25.72 -0.60 3.03
CA ALA A 277 -25.19 0.57 2.37
C ALA A 277 -24.99 1.61 3.47
N SER A 278 -23.78 2.13 3.64
CA SER A 278 -23.54 3.26 4.54
C SER A 278 -24.29 4.46 3.98
N PHE A 279 -25.40 4.82 4.60
CA PHE A 279 -26.20 5.98 4.22
C PHE A 279 -25.65 7.22 4.94
N TYR A 280 -25.28 8.23 4.16
CA TYR A 280 -24.93 9.55 4.67
C TYR A 280 -26.19 10.39 4.72
N GLY A 281 -26.59 10.82 5.92
CA GLY A 281 -27.77 11.64 6.14
C GLY A 281 -27.40 13.03 6.63
N VAL A 282 -27.68 14.06 5.83
CA VAL A 282 -27.72 15.44 6.34
C VAL A 282 -29.12 15.67 6.87
N THR A 283 -29.26 15.77 8.19
CA THR A 283 -30.57 15.98 8.82
C THR A 283 -30.64 17.36 9.43
N ARG A 284 -31.67 18.12 9.01
CA ARG A 284 -31.95 19.44 9.55
C ARG A 284 -32.64 19.31 10.90
N LYS A 285 -31.97 19.77 11.96
CA LYS A 285 -32.60 19.85 13.28
C LYS A 285 -33.50 21.11 13.30
N ARG A 286 -34.78 20.97 12.94
CA ARG A 286 -35.78 22.01 13.30
C ARG A 286 -35.90 22.00 14.81
N LEU A 287 -35.26 22.97 15.47
CA LEU A 287 -35.62 23.33 16.83
C LEU A 287 -37.09 23.80 16.77
N ARG A 288 -37.99 22.98 17.33
CA ARG A 288 -39.30 23.48 17.73
C ARG A 288 -39.03 24.42 18.90
N ASN A 289 -39.40 25.69 18.73
CA ASN A 289 -39.59 26.63 19.83
C ASN A 289 -40.58 26.03 20.84
#